data_AF-F1LI79-F1
#
_entry.id   AF-F1LI79-F1
#
_cell.length_a   1.000
_cell.length_b   1.000
_cell.length_c   1.000
_cell.angle_alpha   90.00
_cell.angle_beta   90.00
_cell.angle_gamma   90.00
#
_symmetry.space_group_name_H-M   'P 1'
#
loop_
_entity.id
_entity.type
_entity.pdbx_description
1 polymer ?
#
loop_
_entity_poly.entity_id
_entity_poly.type
_entity_poly.pdbx_seq_one_letter_code
_entity_poly.pdbx_strand_id
1 'polypeptide(L)' 'MHYDSVAFSKNGRNTMEAVDGRFTPIIGTALELSVADVKKINKLYKCHARKKKITRPLTAPPSTL' A
#
# COMPACT_ATOMS: atom_id res chain seq x y z
N MET A 1 -7.30 -3.22 3.70
CA MET A 1 -8.76 -3.38 3.86
C MET A 1 -9.20 -4.53 4.79
N HIS A 2 -8.30 -5.23 5.49
CA HIS A 2 -8.67 -6.36 6.36
C HIS A 2 -9.07 -5.86 7.76
N TYR A 3 -10.02 -6.52 8.43
CA TYR A 3 -10.30 -6.29 9.85
C TYR A 3 -9.15 -6.75 10.75
N ASP A 4 -9.07 -6.22 11.98
CA ASP A 4 -8.15 -6.72 13.00
C ASP A 4 -8.64 -8.05 13.62
N SER A 5 -7.79 -8.71 14.40
CA SER A 5 -8.09 -10.03 14.94
C SER A 5 -9.23 -10.02 15.98
N VAL A 6 -9.53 -8.87 16.59
CA VAL A 6 -10.53 -8.73 17.68
C VAL A 6 -11.78 -8.00 17.23
N ALA A 7 -11.95 -7.78 15.93
CA ALA A 7 -13.08 -7.04 15.38
C ALA A 7 -14.40 -7.65 15.87
N PHE A 8 -15.27 -6.79 16.42
CA PHE A 8 -16.57 -7.15 17.01
C PHE A 8 -16.51 -8.12 18.21
N SER A 9 -15.33 -8.36 18.79
CA SER A 9 -15.18 -9.19 19.99
C SER A 9 -15.86 -8.55 21.20
N LYS A 10 -16.58 -9.37 21.98
CA LYS A 10 -17.21 -8.96 23.24
C LYS A 10 -16.31 -9.15 24.47
N ASN A 11 -15.23 -9.90 24.33
CA ASN A 11 -14.39 -10.34 25.45
C ASN A 11 -12.89 -10.13 25.18
N GLY A 12 -12.56 -9.35 24.16
CA GLY A 12 -11.17 -9.05 23.78
C GLY A 12 -10.41 -10.25 23.20
N ARG A 13 -11.05 -11.39 22.99
CA ARG A 13 -10.44 -12.55 22.32
C ARG A 13 -10.57 -12.42 20.81
N ASN A 14 -9.65 -13.06 20.09
CA ASN A 14 -9.69 -13.10 18.64
C ASN A 14 -11.03 -13.67 18.14
N THR A 15 -11.63 -12.98 17.19
CA THR A 15 -12.75 -13.46 16.37
C THR A 15 -12.27 -13.96 15.01
N MET A 16 -11.06 -13.57 14.61
CA MET A 16 -10.40 -14.00 13.38
C MET A 16 -8.96 -14.42 13.67
N GLU A 17 -8.56 -15.56 13.11
CA GLU A 17 -7.20 -16.08 13.19
C GLU A 17 -6.73 -16.49 11.79
N ALA A 18 -5.49 -16.11 11.44
CA ALA A 18 -4.89 -16.53 10.20
C ALA A 18 -4.48 -18.01 10.29
N VAL A 19 -4.63 -18.75 9.18
CA VAL A 19 -4.20 -20.17 9.11
C VAL A 19 -2.72 -20.32 9.43
N ASP A 20 -1.89 -19.41 8.91
CA ASP A 20 -0.52 -19.22 9.41
C ASP A 20 -0.55 -18.18 10.53
N GLY A 21 -0.45 -18.67 11.77
CA GLY A 21 -0.61 -17.88 12.98
C GLY A 21 0.34 -16.68 13.11
N ARG A 22 1.44 -16.64 12.35
CA ARG A 22 2.36 -15.48 12.31
C ARG A 22 1.69 -14.23 11.76
N PHE A 23 0.59 -14.36 11.00
CA PHE A 23 -0.15 -13.23 10.44
C PHE A 23 -1.33 -12.77 11.29
N THR A 24 -1.79 -13.55 12.28
CA THR A 24 -2.86 -13.15 13.20
C THR A 24 -2.62 -11.79 13.89
N PRO A 25 -1.41 -11.46 14.38
CA PRO A 25 -1.17 -10.13 14.97
C PRO A 25 -0.96 -9.02 13.93
N ILE A 26 -0.91 -9.35 12.63
CA ILE A 26 -0.59 -8.41 11.54
C ILE A 26 -1.87 -7.89 10.86
N ILE A 27 -2.92 -8.72 10.78
CA ILE A 27 -4.18 -8.32 10.13
C ILE A 27 -4.81 -7.08 10.79
N GLY A 28 -5.41 -6.21 9.98
CA GLY A 28 -6.06 -4.99 10.46
C GLY A 28 -5.16 -3.87 10.99
N THR A 29 -3.84 -4.03 10.95
CA THR A 29 -2.89 -3.02 11.47
C THR A 29 -2.51 -1.92 10.48
N ALA A 30 -2.92 -2.03 9.21
CA ALA A 30 -2.50 -1.11 8.16
C ALA A 30 -3.10 0.30 8.32
N LEU A 31 -2.25 1.32 8.40
CA LEU A 31 -2.64 2.75 8.44
C LEU A 31 -2.87 3.36 7.05
N GLU A 32 -2.27 2.75 6.02
CA GLU A 32 -2.34 3.21 4.63
C GLU A 32 -2.76 2.06 3.70
N LEU A 33 -3.03 2.38 2.43
CA LEU A 33 -3.34 1.38 1.42
C LEU A 33 -2.14 0.45 1.21
N SER A 34 -2.38 -0.85 1.31
CA SER A 34 -1.35 -1.84 0.97
C SER A 34 -1.01 -1.81 -0.52
N VAL A 35 0.17 -2.31 -0.88
CA VAL A 35 0.57 -2.48 -2.29
C VAL A 35 -0.47 -3.31 -3.06
N ALA A 36 -1.07 -4.31 -2.41
CA ALA A 36 -2.11 -5.13 -3.03
C ALA A 36 -3.42 -4.36 -3.26
N ASP A 37 -3.85 -3.54 -2.29
CA ASP A 37 -5.04 -2.70 -2.41
C ASP A 37 -4.87 -1.68 -3.55
N VAL A 38 -3.72 -0.99 -3.62
CA VAL A 38 -3.40 -0.04 -4.70
C VAL A 38 -3.43 -0.72 -6.07
N LYS A 39 -2.83 -1.92 -6.20
CA LYS A 39 -2.85 -2.68 -7.46
C LYS A 39 -4.28 -3.04 -7.88
N LYS A 40 -5.13 -3.45 -6.93
CA LYS A 40 -6.53 -3.80 -7.21
C LYS A 40 -7.34 -2.59 -7.67
N ILE A 41 -7.24 -1.45 -6.96
CA ILE A 41 -7.94 -0.21 -7.33
C ILE A 41 -7.48 0.29 -8.71
N ASN A 42 -6.17 0.34 -8.95
CA ASN A 42 -5.64 0.76 -10.25
C ASN A 42 -6.14 -0.14 -11.39
N LYS A 43 -6.22 -1.45 -11.16
CA LYS A 43 -6.77 -2.39 -12.15
C LYS A 43 -8.26 -2.15 -12.39
N LEU A 44 -9.04 -1.97 -11.31
CA LEU A 44 -10.48 -1.75 -11.39
C LEU A 44 -10.84 -0.49 -12.18
N TYR A 45 -10.16 0.63 -11.90
CA TYR A 45 -10.40 1.93 -12.54
C TYR A 45 -9.55 2.19 -13.79
N LYS A 46 -8.83 1.17 -14.29
CA LYS A 46 -7.95 1.27 -15.46
C LYS A 46 -6.95 2.43 -15.36
N CYS A 47 -6.41 2.66 -14.16
CA CYS A 47 -5.42 3.69 -13.94
C CYS A 47 -4.10 3.29 -14.63
N HIS A 48 -3.67 4.10 -15.58
CA HIS A 48 -2.39 3.90 -16.27
C HIS A 48 -1.24 4.51 -15.48
N ALA A 49 -0.06 3.88 -15.54
CA ALA A 49 1.14 4.47 -14.95
C ALA A 49 1.40 5.83 -15.59
N ARG A 50 1.57 6.86 -14.75
CA ARG A 50 2.02 8.17 -15.25
C ARG A 50 3.42 7.99 -15.82
N LYS A 51 3.56 8.12 -17.15
CA LYS A 51 4.87 8.22 -17.79
C LYS A 51 5.55 9.45 -17.19
N LYS A 52 6.57 9.25 -16.35
CA LYS A 52 7.44 10.36 -15.96
C LYS A 52 8.05 10.88 -17.25
N LYS A 53 7.72 12.11 -17.66
CA LYS A 53 8.54 12.80 -18.66
C LYS A 53 9.91 12.91 -18.01
N ILE A 54 10.90 12.19 -18.53
CA ILE A 54 12.29 12.45 -18.21
C ILE A 54 12.59 13.78 -18.87
N THR A 55 12.29 14.88 -18.18
CA THR A 55 12.93 16.15 -18.50
C THR A 55 14.38 15.94 -18.11
N ARG A 56 15.22 15.50 -19.06
CA ARG A 56 16.67 15.63 -18.89
C ARG A 56 16.90 17.10 -18.53
N PRO A 57 17.50 17.43 -17.38
CA PRO A 57 17.97 18.80 -17.19
C PRO A 57 18.89 19.09 -18.36
N LEU A 58 18.57 20.11 -19.14
CA LEU A 58 19.51 20.70 -20.08
C LEU A 58 20.67 21.17 -19.20
N THR A 59 21.76 20.41 -19.19
CA THR A 59 23.04 20.85 -18.67
C THR A 59 23.36 22.17 -19.35
N ALA A 60 23.28 23.27 -18.61
CA ALA A 60 23.72 24.57 -19.10
C ALA A 60 25.19 24.46 -19.51
N PRO A 61 25.62 25.07 -20.64
CA PRO A 61 27.03 25.08 -21.01
C PRO A 61 27.84 25.81 -19.92
N PRO A 62 29.09 25.39 -19.66
CA PRO A 62 29.93 26.04 -18.67
C PRO A 62 30.20 27.49 -19.10
N SER A 63 29.93 28.44 -18.21
CA SER A 63 30.32 29.83 -18.37
C SER A 63 31.84 29.94 -18.28
N THR A 64 32.48 30.35 -19.36
CA THR A 64 33.88 30.77 -19.39
C THR A 64 34.02 32.09 -18.64
N LEU A 65 34.93 32.14 -17.67
CA LEU A 65 35.60 33.35 -17.20
C LEU A 65 37.08 33.24 -17.57
#